data_AF-A0A8X8BVN2-F1
#
_entry.id   AF-A0A8X8BVN2-F1
#
_cell.length_a   1.000
_cell.length_b   1.000
_cell.length_c   1.000
_cell.angle_alpha   90.00
_cell.angle_beta   90.00
_cell.angle_gamma   90.00
#
_symmetry.space_group_name_H-M   'P 1'
#
loop_
_entity.id
_entity.type
_entity.pdbx_description
1 polymer ?
#
loop_
_entity_poly.entity_id
_entity_poly.type
_entity_poly.pdbx_seq_one_letter_code
_entity_poly.pdbx_strand_id
1 'polypeptide(L)'
;MWSFPYPFDNLICTLLGISFTVWFTLLLVFIIVPAIFGVSFGIRKLYMKTLLKIFEWATLRIQRGIIEKNHHLYKPYTNGIIAKEPTSLEEEIKEIRRSGSNKDLGSPEFEMSDIFYFCRKGVETIMDDEVTKRFSAEELESWNLLTRSNYNFQYISLRLTVLWGLGVLIRYGFLLPLRVTLAFTGVGLLVVGTTIVGFLPSGRVKDFLSSQVHLMCYRICVRALTAIITYHDRENRPKNGGICVANHTSPIDVIILASDGCYAMYDPRFGDAFWNSSKFGMVNYLLRMMSSWAIVCSVWYLPPMVREEGEDAVQFANRVKSAIAHQGGLVDLLWDGGLKRAKVKDTFKEEQQKLYSKMLVGNQADRSRS
;
A
#
# COMPACT_ATOMS: atom_id res chain seq x y z
N MET A 1 17.85 39.35 52.89
CA MET A 1 17.73 39.46 51.42
C MET A 1 16.43 38.76 51.04
N TRP A 2 15.33 39.51 51.03
CA TRP A 2 13.99 39.00 50.70
C TRP A 2 13.67 39.41 49.26
N SER A 3 13.67 38.47 48.34
CA SER A 3 13.27 38.71 46.95
C SER A 3 11.74 38.84 46.91
N PHE A 4 11.24 40.04 46.65
CA PHE A 4 9.84 40.24 46.25
C PHE A 4 9.63 39.54 44.90
N PRO A 5 8.62 38.66 44.73
CA PRO A 5 8.26 38.17 43.40
C PRO A 5 7.72 39.36 42.59
N TYR A 6 8.28 39.58 41.40
CA TYR A 6 7.84 40.69 40.55
C TYR A 6 6.38 40.43 40.11
N PRO A 7 5.49 41.45 40.07
CA PRO A 7 4.11 41.28 39.63
C PRO A 7 4.00 40.74 38.19
N PHE A 8 5.02 40.94 37.37
CA PHE A 8 5.16 40.35 36.04
C PHE A 8 5.32 38.82 36.07
N ASP A 9 6.01 38.26 37.06
CA ASP A 9 6.17 36.81 37.21
C ASP A 9 4.83 36.16 37.55
N ASN A 10 4.02 36.79 38.41
CA ASN A 10 2.68 36.33 38.74
C ASN A 10 1.72 36.39 37.54
N LEU A 11 1.79 37.44 36.72
CA LEU A 11 0.96 37.56 35.52
C LEU A 11 1.37 36.52 34.46
N ILE A 12 2.67 36.35 34.20
CA ILE A 12 3.17 35.33 33.27
C ILE A 12 2.80 33.93 33.74
N CYS A 13 2.99 33.61 35.03
CA CYS A 13 2.58 32.32 35.58
C CYS A 13 1.07 32.09 35.49
N THR A 14 0.25 33.13 35.71
CA THR A 14 -1.21 33.04 35.58
C THR A 14 -1.63 32.83 34.13
N LEU A 15 -1.04 33.56 33.18
CA LEU A 15 -1.30 33.40 31.75
C LEU A 15 -0.84 32.03 31.22
N LEU A 16 0.31 31.54 31.67
CA LEU A 16 0.79 30.19 31.37
C LEU A 16 -0.13 29.12 31.95
N GLY A 17 -0.59 29.30 33.19
CA GLY A 17 -1.55 28.40 33.84
C GLY A 17 -2.89 28.36 33.11
N ILE A 18 -3.45 29.51 32.73
CA ILE A 18 -4.68 29.60 31.94
C ILE A 18 -4.48 28.95 30.58
N SER A 19 -3.38 29.27 29.88
CA SER A 19 -3.06 28.69 28.57
C SER A 19 -2.96 27.16 28.63
N PHE A 20 -2.26 26.63 29.63
CA PHE A 20 -2.15 25.20 29.86
C PHE A 20 -3.50 24.56 30.17
N THR A 21 -4.32 25.19 31.01
CA THR A 21 -5.65 24.69 31.37
C THR A 21 -6.59 24.67 30.17
N VAL A 22 -6.61 25.73 29.36
CA VAL A 22 -7.39 25.79 28.12
C VAL A 22 -6.91 24.74 27.13
N TRP A 23 -5.59 24.60 26.94
CA TRP A 23 -5.05 23.57 26.06
C TRP A 23 -5.40 22.16 26.52
N PHE A 24 -5.28 21.87 27.82
CA PHE A 24 -5.60 20.56 28.39
C PHE A 24 -7.09 20.25 28.30
N THR A 25 -7.97 21.22 28.56
CA THR A 25 -9.43 21.05 28.42
C THR A 25 -9.83 20.81 26.98
N LEU A 26 -9.24 21.53 26.01
CA LEU A 26 -9.45 21.26 24.59
C LEU A 26 -8.98 19.86 24.20
N LEU A 27 -7.82 19.43 24.68
CA LEU A 27 -7.29 18.08 24.45
C LEU A 27 -8.23 17.02 25.03
N LEU A 28 -8.71 17.22 26.26
CA LEU A 28 -9.60 16.27 26.92
C LEU A 28 -10.95 16.15 26.18
N VAL A 29 -11.59 17.28 25.88
CA VAL A 29 -12.94 17.32 25.29
C VAL A 29 -12.95 16.91 23.82
N PHE A 30 -11.96 17.34 23.02
CA PHE A 30 -11.98 17.10 21.57
C PHE A 30 -11.14 15.90 21.13
N ILE A 31 -10.19 15.43 21.94
CA ILE A 31 -9.29 14.33 21.56
C ILE A 31 -9.54 13.09 22.43
N ILE A 32 -9.40 13.19 23.75
CA ILE A 32 -9.45 12.03 24.66
C ILE A 32 -10.86 11.47 24.78
N VAL A 33 -11.85 12.29 25.17
CA VAL A 33 -13.22 11.83 25.42
C VAL A 33 -13.81 11.15 24.17
N PRO A 34 -13.75 11.74 22.96
CA PRO A 34 -14.20 11.06 21.76
C PRO A 34 -13.37 9.83 21.42
N ALA A 35 -12.10 9.74 21.84
CA ALA A 35 -11.27 8.55 21.62
C ALA A 35 -11.75 7.37 22.48
N ILE A 36 -12.06 7.62 23.75
CA ILE A 36 -12.59 6.61 24.68
C ILE A 36 -13.93 6.06 24.15
N PHE A 37 -14.86 6.95 23.80
CA PHE A 37 -16.20 6.55 23.34
C PHE A 37 -16.27 6.15 21.86
N GLY A 38 -15.20 6.35 21.08
CA GLY A 38 -15.16 6.02 19.65
C GLY A 38 -16.04 6.94 18.77
N VAL A 39 -16.50 8.07 19.32
CA VAL A 39 -17.34 9.04 18.60
C VAL A 39 -16.49 9.93 17.69
N SER A 40 -17.03 10.33 16.54
CA SER A 40 -16.42 11.32 15.66
C SER A 40 -17.41 12.45 15.35
N PHE A 41 -16.96 13.70 15.36
CA PHE A 41 -17.79 14.89 15.14
C PHE A 41 -18.23 15.10 13.68
N GLY A 42 -18.13 14.11 12.80
CA GLY A 42 -18.54 14.21 11.39
C GLY A 42 -17.69 15.13 10.49
N ILE A 43 -16.89 16.03 11.06
CA ILE A 43 -15.95 16.95 10.36
C ILE A 43 -15.10 16.21 9.33
N ARG A 44 -14.66 15.00 9.68
CA ARG A 44 -13.85 14.13 8.82
C ARG A 44 -14.56 13.77 7.52
N LYS A 45 -15.86 13.45 7.56
CA LYS A 45 -16.64 13.07 6.37
C LYS A 45 -16.79 14.26 5.42
N LEU A 46 -17.01 15.46 5.98
CA LEU A 46 -17.08 16.70 5.21
C LEU A 46 -15.73 17.03 4.56
N TYR A 47 -14.64 16.99 5.34
CA TYR A 47 -13.28 17.20 4.84
C TYR A 47 -12.97 16.33 3.63
N MET A 48 -13.29 15.03 3.70
CA MET A 48 -13.05 14.08 2.62
C MET A 48 -13.89 14.34 1.38
N LYS A 49 -15.19 14.61 1.56
CA LYS A 49 -16.08 14.92 0.44
C LYS A 49 -15.60 16.16 -0.30
N THR A 50 -15.08 17.15 0.41
CA THR A 50 -14.48 18.34 -0.18
C THR A 50 -13.19 18.00 -0.93
N LEU A 51 -12.30 17.21 -0.32
CA LEU A 51 -11.02 16.85 -0.93
C LEU A 51 -11.19 16.02 -2.22
N LEU A 52 -12.10 15.03 -2.22
CA LEU A 52 -12.44 14.23 -3.39
C LEU A 52 -12.93 15.09 -4.54
N LYS A 53 -13.86 16.02 -4.27
CA LYS A 53 -14.35 16.96 -5.28
C LYS A 53 -13.23 17.80 -5.87
N ILE A 54 -12.26 18.23 -5.05
CA ILE A 54 -11.10 18.99 -5.52
C ILE A 54 -10.21 18.11 -6.41
N PHE A 55 -9.95 16.87 -6.02
CA PHE A 55 -9.13 15.93 -6.80
C PHE A 55 -9.76 15.56 -8.14
N GLU A 56 -11.06 15.25 -8.15
CA GLU A 56 -11.84 14.97 -9.37
C GLU A 56 -11.82 16.18 -10.31
N TRP A 57 -12.14 17.38 -9.78
CA TRP A 57 -12.12 18.61 -10.55
C TRP A 57 -10.75 18.87 -11.19
N ALA A 58 -9.68 18.70 -10.42
CA ALA A 58 -8.34 18.95 -10.91
C ALA A 58 -7.88 17.88 -11.91
N THR A 59 -8.22 16.62 -11.69
CA THR A 59 -7.93 15.52 -12.64
C THR A 59 -8.64 15.77 -13.98
N LEU A 60 -9.92 16.11 -13.96
CA LEU A 60 -10.69 16.47 -15.16
C LEU A 60 -10.13 17.70 -15.89
N ARG A 61 -9.52 18.64 -15.16
CA ARG A 61 -8.89 19.82 -15.75
C ARG A 61 -7.57 19.46 -16.44
N ILE A 62 -6.78 18.58 -15.82
CA ILE A 62 -5.52 18.07 -16.40
C ILE A 62 -5.82 17.28 -17.67
N GLN A 63 -6.76 16.34 -17.62
CA GLN A 63 -7.17 15.56 -18.78
C GLN A 63 -7.61 16.45 -19.94
N ARG A 64 -8.43 17.48 -19.69
CA ARG A 64 -8.79 18.47 -20.71
C ARG A 64 -7.59 19.20 -21.29
N GLY A 65 -6.64 19.64 -20.46
CA GLY A 65 -5.41 20.30 -20.94
C GLY A 65 -4.49 19.38 -21.75
N ILE A 66 -4.44 18.08 -21.42
CA ILE A 66 -3.74 17.07 -22.22
C ILE A 66 -4.44 16.85 -23.54
N ILE A 67 -5.77 16.71 -23.55
CA ILE A 67 -6.57 16.54 -24.78
C ILE A 67 -6.37 17.75 -25.69
N GLU A 68 -6.45 18.97 -25.17
CA GLU A 68 -6.21 20.19 -25.96
C GLU A 68 -4.79 20.22 -26.55
N LYS A 69 -3.75 19.95 -25.75
CA LYS A 69 -2.35 19.90 -26.23
C LYS A 69 -2.09 18.77 -27.22
N ASN A 70 -2.58 17.57 -26.93
CA ASN A 70 -2.43 16.40 -27.80
C ASN A 70 -3.24 16.58 -29.08
N HIS A 71 -4.42 17.21 -29.05
CA HIS A 71 -5.17 17.52 -30.27
C HIS A 71 -4.40 18.49 -31.17
N HIS A 72 -3.62 19.41 -30.60
CA HIS A 72 -2.68 20.23 -31.36
C HIS A 72 -1.46 19.45 -31.92
N LEU A 73 -1.05 18.36 -31.25
CA LEU A 73 0.04 17.47 -31.71
C LEU A 73 -0.42 16.36 -32.65
N TYR A 74 -1.72 16.02 -32.65
CA TYR A 74 -2.30 14.89 -33.36
C TYR A 74 -3.06 15.37 -34.61
N LYS A 75 -2.30 15.65 -35.68
CA LYS A 75 -2.85 15.51 -37.05
C LYS A 75 -2.85 14.02 -37.41
N PRO A 76 -3.96 13.46 -37.93
CA PRO A 76 -4.06 12.03 -38.14
C PRO A 76 -3.26 11.61 -39.37
N TYR A 77 -2.26 10.75 -39.16
CA TYR A 77 -1.69 9.88 -40.20
C TYR A 77 -1.69 8.43 -39.68
N THR A 78 -2.58 7.65 -40.29
CA THR A 78 -2.58 6.19 -40.58
C THR A 78 -2.06 5.17 -39.56
N ASN A 79 -3.01 4.29 -39.16
CA ASN A 79 -2.97 2.82 -39.07
C ASN A 79 -1.75 2.09 -38.48
N GLY A 80 -2.03 1.40 -37.37
CA GLY A 80 -1.73 -0.03 -37.24
C GLY A 80 -0.62 -0.41 -36.26
N ILE A 81 -1.01 -0.96 -35.09
CA ILE A 81 -0.13 -1.84 -34.32
C ILE A 81 -0.89 -3.14 -34.08
N ILE A 82 -0.31 -4.23 -34.57
CA ILE A 82 -0.81 -5.60 -34.59
C ILE A 82 -0.89 -6.12 -33.16
N ALA A 83 -2.07 -6.57 -32.74
CA ALA A 83 -2.25 -7.35 -31.52
C ALA A 83 -1.66 -8.75 -31.73
N LYS A 84 -0.79 -9.20 -30.83
CA LYS A 84 -0.16 -10.53 -30.87
C LYS A 84 -1.04 -11.51 -30.10
N GLU A 85 -1.49 -12.57 -30.76
CA GLU A 85 -2.21 -13.67 -30.09
C GLU A 85 -1.24 -14.60 -29.36
N PRO A 86 -1.65 -15.18 -28.21
CA PRO A 86 -0.81 -16.10 -27.44
C PRO A 86 -0.68 -17.44 -28.17
N THR A 87 0.43 -17.65 -28.88
CA THR A 87 0.80 -18.91 -29.54
C THR A 87 1.76 -19.71 -28.66
N SER A 88 1.72 -21.05 -28.76
CA SER A 88 2.61 -21.90 -27.97
C SER A 88 4.07 -21.78 -28.45
N LEU A 89 5.02 -21.92 -27.53
CA LEU A 89 6.46 -21.77 -27.81
C LEU A 89 6.95 -22.72 -28.94
N GLU A 90 6.37 -23.91 -29.03
CA GLU A 90 6.69 -24.89 -30.08
C GLU A 90 6.17 -24.49 -31.46
N GLU A 91 5.04 -23.80 -31.53
CA GLU A 91 4.45 -23.31 -32.77
C GLU A 91 5.26 -22.13 -33.34
N GLU A 92 5.67 -21.18 -32.50
CA GLU A 92 6.49 -20.05 -32.94
C GLU A 92 7.85 -20.50 -33.51
N ILE A 93 8.52 -21.47 -32.87
CA ILE A 93 9.79 -22.02 -33.38
C ILE A 93 9.56 -22.75 -34.71
N LYS A 94 8.47 -23.54 -34.83
CA LYS A 94 8.11 -24.21 -36.09
C LYS A 94 7.79 -23.22 -37.22
N GLU A 95 7.12 -22.11 -36.92
CA GLU A 95 6.85 -21.05 -37.90
C GLU A 95 8.12 -20.36 -38.38
N ILE A 96 9.05 -20.04 -37.47
CA ILE A 96 10.33 -19.43 -37.83
C ILE A 96 11.12 -20.35 -38.74
N ARG A 97 11.20 -21.64 -38.40
CA ARG A 97 11.87 -22.66 -39.23
C ARG A 97 11.21 -22.82 -40.60
N ARG A 98 9.88 -22.73 -40.68
CA ARG A 98 9.12 -22.72 -41.96
C ARG A 98 9.41 -21.49 -42.82
N SER A 99 9.64 -20.33 -42.21
CA SER A 99 9.93 -19.09 -42.96
C SER A 99 11.36 -19.04 -43.53
N GLY A 100 12.30 -19.78 -42.92
CA GLY A 100 13.73 -19.75 -43.26
C GLY A 100 14.23 -20.88 -44.14
N SER A 101 13.51 -22.01 -44.27
CA SER A 101 14.00 -23.20 -44.96
C SER A 101 12.88 -23.98 -45.68
N ASN A 102 13.14 -24.35 -46.93
CA ASN A 102 12.26 -25.15 -47.79
C ASN A 102 12.53 -26.66 -47.61
N LYS A 103 12.84 -27.13 -46.39
CA LYS A 103 13.20 -28.52 -46.09
C LYS A 103 12.23 -29.19 -45.11
N ASP A 104 12.08 -30.50 -45.35
CA ASP A 104 11.16 -31.42 -44.69
C ASP A 104 11.18 -31.37 -43.16
N LEU A 105 9.97 -31.45 -42.60
CA LEU A 105 9.61 -31.34 -41.18
C LEU A 105 10.00 -32.60 -40.35
N GLY A 106 11.19 -33.17 -40.57
CA GLY A 106 11.53 -34.53 -40.11
C GLY A 106 12.32 -34.66 -38.80
N SER A 107 12.97 -33.60 -38.30
CA SER A 107 13.81 -33.73 -37.09
C SER A 107 13.84 -32.48 -36.22
N PRO A 108 13.62 -32.59 -34.89
CA PRO A 108 13.69 -31.48 -33.95
C PRO A 108 15.15 -31.20 -33.58
N GLU A 109 16.02 -31.02 -34.57
CA GLU A 109 17.42 -30.66 -34.33
C GLU A 109 17.53 -29.14 -34.19
N PHE A 110 18.40 -28.70 -33.29
CA PHE A 110 18.66 -27.29 -33.01
C PHE A 110 19.35 -26.63 -34.22
N GLU A 111 18.80 -25.53 -34.71
CA GLU A 111 19.43 -24.71 -35.75
C GLU A 111 20.10 -23.48 -35.12
N MET A 112 21.22 -23.02 -35.69
CA MET A 112 21.92 -21.81 -35.21
C MET A 112 21.03 -20.56 -35.24
N SER A 113 20.05 -20.51 -36.15
CA SER A 113 19.01 -19.47 -36.26
C SER A 113 18.12 -19.38 -35.02
N ASP A 114 17.91 -20.48 -34.29
CA ASP A 114 17.08 -20.54 -33.09
C ASP A 114 17.65 -19.64 -31.96
N ILE A 115 18.97 -19.34 -31.97
CA ILE A 115 19.61 -18.43 -31.01
C ILE A 115 18.95 -17.04 -31.05
N PHE A 116 18.62 -16.53 -32.25
CA PHE A 116 17.96 -15.23 -32.37
C PHE A 116 16.54 -15.25 -31.79
N TYR A 117 15.83 -16.38 -31.92
CA TYR A 117 14.55 -16.57 -31.25
C TYR A 117 14.69 -16.55 -29.73
N PHE A 118 15.64 -17.31 -29.16
CA PHE A 118 15.85 -17.32 -27.71
C PHE A 118 16.34 -15.97 -27.16
N CYS A 119 17.20 -15.25 -27.89
CA CYS A 119 17.61 -13.89 -27.53
C CYS A 119 16.41 -12.94 -27.54
N ARG A 120 15.60 -12.97 -28.60
CA ARG A 120 14.36 -12.18 -28.69
C ARG A 120 13.41 -12.52 -27.55
N LYS A 121 13.18 -13.81 -27.28
CA LYS A 121 12.32 -14.27 -26.20
C LYS A 121 12.85 -13.92 -24.82
N GLY A 122 14.17 -13.97 -24.62
CA GLY A 122 14.79 -13.50 -23.39
C GLY A 122 14.51 -12.02 -23.15
N VAL A 123 14.66 -11.19 -24.19
CA VAL A 123 14.34 -9.75 -24.12
C VAL A 123 12.83 -9.51 -23.93
N GLU A 124 11.97 -10.22 -24.69
CA GLU A 124 10.51 -10.17 -24.52
C GLU A 124 10.12 -10.54 -23.08
N THR A 125 10.69 -11.61 -22.52
CA THR A 125 10.40 -12.06 -21.14
C THR A 125 10.89 -11.09 -20.08
N ILE A 126 12.03 -10.40 -20.30
CA ILE A 126 12.50 -9.33 -19.40
C ILE A 126 11.58 -8.11 -19.49
N MET A 127 11.17 -7.74 -20.70
CA MET A 127 10.27 -6.61 -20.94
C MET A 127 8.85 -6.89 -20.42
N ASP A 128 8.42 -8.15 -20.50
CA ASP A 128 7.12 -8.64 -20.04
C ASP A 128 7.15 -9.25 -18.64
N ASP A 129 8.27 -9.11 -17.93
CA ASP A 129 8.46 -9.70 -16.61
C ASP A 129 7.36 -9.23 -15.65
N GLU A 130 6.49 -10.16 -15.28
CA GLU A 130 5.43 -9.93 -14.32
C GLU A 130 6.00 -9.59 -12.95
N VAL A 131 7.19 -10.08 -12.59
CA VAL A 131 7.77 -9.88 -11.26
C VAL A 131 8.15 -8.41 -11.06
N THR A 132 8.97 -7.85 -11.95
CA THR A 132 9.44 -6.46 -11.86
C THR A 132 8.30 -5.46 -12.01
N LYS A 133 7.33 -5.72 -12.92
CA LYS A 133 6.15 -4.87 -13.10
C LYS A 133 5.31 -4.78 -11.81
N ARG A 134 5.17 -5.87 -11.05
CA ARG A 134 4.39 -5.91 -9.80
C ARG A 134 5.07 -5.24 -8.61
N PHE A 135 6.38 -4.97 -8.68
CA PHE A 135 7.13 -4.21 -7.68
C PHE A 135 7.27 -2.71 -8.00
N SER A 136 6.85 -2.30 -9.19
CA SER A 136 6.65 -0.89 -9.53
C SER A 136 5.35 -0.42 -8.89
N ALA A 137 5.38 0.74 -8.24
CA ALA A 137 4.17 1.31 -7.66
C ALA A 137 3.19 1.64 -8.77
N GLU A 138 1.91 1.27 -8.61
CA GLU A 138 0.85 1.64 -9.54
C GLU A 138 0.79 3.16 -9.68
N GLU A 139 0.88 3.65 -10.92
CA GLU A 139 0.79 5.09 -11.18
C GLU A 139 -0.67 5.53 -10.97
N LEU A 140 -0.87 6.45 -10.03
CA LEU A 140 -2.19 7.00 -9.72
C LEU A 140 -2.75 7.77 -10.92
N GLU A 141 -3.91 7.33 -11.43
CA GLU A 141 -4.64 8.04 -12.50
C GLU A 141 -5.18 9.43 -12.07
N SER A 142 -5.32 9.67 -10.75
CA SER A 142 -5.92 10.90 -10.21
C SER A 142 -4.90 11.84 -9.56
N TRP A 143 -5.06 13.15 -9.79
CA TRP A 143 -4.20 14.17 -9.19
C TRP A 143 -4.65 14.51 -7.76
N ASN A 144 -3.73 14.33 -6.81
CA ASN A 144 -4.00 14.43 -5.38
C ASN A 144 -3.23 15.58 -4.69
N LEU A 145 -2.74 16.58 -5.45
CA LEU A 145 -1.94 17.70 -4.93
C LEU A 145 -0.64 17.27 -4.21
N LEU A 146 -0.22 16.00 -4.32
CA LEU A 146 1.05 15.50 -3.78
C LEU A 146 2.08 15.40 -4.92
N THR A 147 3.14 16.21 -4.84
CA THR A 147 4.21 16.24 -5.86
C THR A 147 4.96 14.90 -5.97
N ARG A 148 4.94 14.08 -4.91
CA ARG A 148 5.71 12.82 -4.83
C ARG A 148 5.05 11.63 -5.55
N SER A 149 3.77 11.71 -5.87
CA SER A 149 3.03 10.65 -6.57
C SER A 149 2.91 10.92 -8.07
N ASN A 150 3.66 11.89 -8.60
CA ASN A 150 3.53 12.30 -9.99
C ASN A 150 4.88 12.75 -10.57
N TYR A 151 5.59 11.84 -11.24
CA TYR A 151 6.95 12.08 -11.77
C TYR A 151 6.96 12.85 -13.10
N ASN A 152 5.84 12.90 -13.83
CA ASN A 152 5.81 13.33 -15.24
C ASN A 152 5.23 14.72 -15.53
N PHE A 153 5.01 15.59 -14.53
CA PHE A 153 4.34 16.87 -14.80
C PHE A 153 5.10 18.11 -14.30
N GLN A 154 5.87 18.70 -15.22
CA GLN A 154 6.30 20.09 -15.14
C GLN A 154 5.15 21.01 -15.61
N TYR A 155 4.70 21.89 -14.70
CA TYR A 155 3.89 23.10 -14.92
C TYR A 155 2.73 23.02 -15.94
N ILE A 156 1.55 22.58 -15.47
CA ILE A 156 0.34 22.49 -16.30
C ILE A 156 -0.39 23.84 -16.41
N SER A 157 -0.66 24.55 -15.30
CA SER A 157 -1.32 25.88 -15.31
C SER A 157 -1.13 26.67 -14.00
N LEU A 158 -1.16 28.00 -14.07
CA LEU A 158 -1.03 28.90 -12.91
C LEU A 158 -2.10 28.64 -11.83
N ARG A 159 -3.34 28.33 -12.23
CA ARG A 159 -4.44 28.02 -11.30
C ARG A 159 -4.18 26.74 -10.51
N LEU A 160 -3.67 25.68 -11.16
CA LEU A 160 -3.30 24.44 -10.47
C LEU A 160 -2.08 24.64 -9.57
N THR A 161 -1.11 25.47 -9.98
CA THR A 161 0.05 25.81 -9.13
C THR A 161 -0.37 26.57 -7.88
N VAL A 162 -1.31 27.53 -7.98
CA VAL A 162 -1.87 28.24 -6.82
C VAL A 162 -2.61 27.26 -5.89
N LEU A 163 -3.44 26.36 -6.44
CA LEU A 163 -4.14 25.34 -5.66
C LEU A 163 -3.17 24.38 -4.96
N TRP A 164 -2.10 23.99 -5.64
CA TRP A 164 -1.01 23.20 -5.06
C TRP A 164 -0.30 23.94 -3.94
N GLY A 165 0.05 25.22 -4.14
CA GLY A 165 0.68 26.06 -3.12
C GLY A 165 -0.18 26.22 -1.87
N LEU A 166 -1.49 26.43 -2.05
CA LEU A 166 -2.45 26.44 -0.94
C LEU A 166 -2.49 25.08 -0.23
N GLY A 167 -2.46 23.98 -0.98
CA GLY A 167 -2.41 22.64 -0.41
C GLY A 167 -1.13 22.36 0.39
N VAL A 168 0.02 22.88 -0.06
CA VAL A 168 1.27 22.85 0.71
C VAL A 168 1.12 23.65 2.01
N LEU A 169 0.60 24.87 1.95
CA LEU A 169 0.39 25.71 3.14
C LEU A 169 -0.52 25.02 4.17
N ILE A 170 -1.64 24.44 3.73
CA ILE A 170 -2.57 23.73 4.61
C ILE A 170 -1.90 22.50 5.24
N ARG A 171 -1.20 21.69 4.43
CA ARG A 171 -0.59 20.45 4.90
C ARG A 171 0.56 20.69 5.87
N TYR A 172 1.47 21.58 5.54
CA TYR A 172 2.68 21.78 6.35
C TYR A 172 2.51 22.86 7.43
N GLY A 173 1.66 23.86 7.20
CA GLY A 173 1.41 24.93 8.16
C GLY A 173 0.40 24.57 9.26
N PHE A 174 -0.60 23.74 8.96
CA PHE A 174 -1.68 23.43 9.91
C PHE A 174 -1.81 21.95 10.21
N LEU A 175 -1.95 21.09 9.19
CA LEU A 175 -2.22 19.67 9.41
C LEU A 175 -1.02 18.95 10.02
N LEU A 176 0.19 19.13 9.49
CA LEU A 176 1.37 18.42 9.97
C LEU A 176 1.69 18.74 11.44
N PRO A 177 1.73 20.01 11.90
CA PRO A 177 1.91 20.31 13.32
C PRO A 177 0.84 19.67 14.20
N LEU A 178 -0.43 19.74 13.80
CA LEU A 178 -1.54 19.09 14.52
C LEU A 178 -1.37 17.57 14.60
N ARG A 179 -0.93 16.94 13.51
CA ARG A 179 -0.70 15.49 13.50
C ARG A 179 0.47 15.10 14.38
N VAL A 180 1.55 15.87 14.34
CA VAL A 180 2.74 15.64 15.15
C VAL A 180 2.38 15.75 16.64
N THR A 181 1.62 16.77 17.04
CA THR A 181 1.17 16.88 18.44
C THR A 181 0.28 15.71 18.84
N LEU A 182 -0.71 15.33 18.01
CA LEU A 182 -1.56 14.16 18.26
C LEU A 182 -0.77 12.85 18.36
N ALA A 183 0.24 12.66 17.51
CA ALA A 183 1.08 11.46 17.52
C ALA A 183 1.90 11.38 18.81
N PHE A 184 2.55 12.48 19.21
CA PHE A 184 3.29 12.54 20.47
C PHE A 184 2.37 12.36 21.68
N THR A 185 1.18 12.96 21.68
CA THR A 185 0.18 12.74 22.74
C THR A 185 -0.26 11.28 22.79
N GLY A 186 -0.60 10.66 21.65
CA GLY A 186 -1.06 9.27 21.60
C GLY A 186 0.00 8.28 22.06
N VAL A 187 1.25 8.43 21.60
CA VAL A 187 2.37 7.59 22.02
C VAL A 187 2.76 7.85 23.48
N GLY A 188 2.79 9.11 23.91
CA GLY A 188 3.08 9.48 25.29
C GLY A 188 2.05 8.91 26.28
N LEU A 189 0.76 9.04 25.96
CA LEU A 189 -0.33 8.45 26.75
C LEU A 189 -0.28 6.92 26.73
N LEU A 190 0.17 6.31 25.63
CA LEU A 190 0.35 4.86 25.58
C LEU A 190 1.43 4.44 26.56
N VAL A 191 2.64 5.02 26.48
CA VAL A 191 3.78 4.66 27.35
C VAL A 191 3.43 4.90 28.82
N VAL A 192 2.89 6.07 29.16
CA VAL A 192 2.54 6.41 30.54
C VAL A 192 1.38 5.53 31.03
N GLY A 193 0.33 5.38 30.24
CA GLY A 193 -0.85 4.60 30.58
C GLY A 193 -0.53 3.12 30.78
N THR A 194 0.23 2.49 29.88
CA THR A 194 0.64 1.09 30.03
C THR A 194 1.56 0.87 31.22
N THR A 195 2.42 1.85 31.53
CA THR A 195 3.30 1.79 32.71
C THR A 195 2.47 1.84 34.00
N ILE A 196 1.50 2.76 34.10
CA ILE A 196 0.58 2.86 35.25
C ILE A 196 -0.22 1.57 35.43
N VAL A 197 -0.79 1.03 34.33
CA VAL A 197 -1.53 -0.24 34.37
C VAL A 197 -0.62 -1.42 34.72
N GLY A 198 0.66 -1.36 34.35
CA GLY A 198 1.67 -2.36 34.67
C GLY A 198 1.84 -2.58 36.17
N PHE A 199 1.74 -1.52 36.97
CA PHE A 199 1.82 -1.57 38.44
C PHE A 199 0.58 -2.18 39.13
N LEU A 200 -0.52 -2.39 38.40
CA LEU A 200 -1.71 -3.02 38.95
C LEU A 200 -1.54 -4.55 39.07
N PRO A 201 -2.11 -5.18 40.13
CA PRO A 201 -2.11 -6.62 40.27
C PRO A 201 -2.88 -7.29 39.13
N SER A 202 -2.42 -8.48 38.71
CA SER A 202 -3.06 -9.24 37.63
C SER A 202 -4.49 -9.63 38.00
N GLY A 203 -5.44 -9.20 37.19
CA GLY A 203 -6.87 -9.43 37.40
C GLY A 203 -7.74 -8.66 36.42
N ARG A 204 -9.06 -8.86 36.50
CA ARG A 204 -10.03 -8.31 35.53
C ARG A 204 -9.95 -6.79 35.36
N VAL A 205 -9.64 -6.06 36.43
CA VAL A 205 -9.53 -4.59 36.40
C VAL A 205 -8.30 -4.15 35.60
N LYS A 206 -7.17 -4.84 35.76
CA LYS A 206 -5.96 -4.59 34.96
C LYS A 206 -6.22 -4.85 33.48
N ASP A 207 -6.88 -5.95 33.16
CA ASP A 207 -7.18 -6.32 31.76
C ASP A 207 -8.15 -5.32 31.12
N PHE A 208 -9.20 -4.93 31.84
CA PHE A 208 -10.15 -3.91 31.38
C PHE A 208 -9.46 -2.56 31.14
N LEU A 209 -8.70 -2.07 32.14
CA LEU A 209 -8.03 -0.78 32.05
C LEU A 209 -6.94 -0.79 30.96
N SER A 210 -6.19 -1.89 30.85
CA SER A 210 -5.22 -2.12 29.78
C SER A 210 -5.90 -2.01 28.41
N SER A 211 -7.01 -2.71 28.21
CA SER A 211 -7.76 -2.67 26.95
C SER A 211 -8.25 -1.26 26.61
N GLN A 212 -8.79 -0.52 27.59
CA GLN A 212 -9.25 0.86 27.38
C GLN A 212 -8.10 1.81 27.05
N VAL A 213 -6.97 1.72 27.77
CA VAL A 213 -5.78 2.55 27.54
C VAL A 213 -5.23 2.30 26.14
N HIS A 214 -5.05 1.04 25.74
CA HIS A 214 -4.57 0.69 24.41
C HIS A 214 -5.53 1.21 23.32
N LEU A 215 -6.83 0.93 23.44
CA LEU A 215 -7.82 1.37 22.45
C LEU A 215 -7.87 2.89 22.31
N MET A 216 -7.87 3.62 23.43
CA MET A 216 -7.83 5.08 23.42
C MET A 216 -6.58 5.60 22.70
N CYS A 217 -5.40 5.08 23.04
CA CYS A 217 -4.14 5.53 22.46
C CYS A 217 -4.05 5.21 20.97
N TYR A 218 -4.42 4.00 20.55
CA TYR A 218 -4.44 3.64 19.13
C TYR A 218 -5.43 4.49 18.34
N ARG A 219 -6.62 4.79 18.90
CA ARG A 219 -7.57 5.72 18.26
C ARG A 219 -6.99 7.13 18.10
N ILE A 220 -6.21 7.61 19.07
CA ILE A 220 -5.51 8.90 18.97
C ILE A 220 -4.42 8.83 17.88
N CYS A 221 -3.61 7.77 17.83
CA CYS A 221 -2.60 7.59 16.79
C CYS A 221 -3.21 7.49 15.38
N VAL A 222 -4.32 6.76 15.22
CA VAL A 222 -5.10 6.70 13.96
C VAL A 222 -5.60 8.09 13.57
N ARG A 223 -6.07 8.89 14.53
CA ARG A 223 -6.48 10.29 14.28
C ARG A 223 -5.30 11.19 13.88
N ALA A 224 -4.12 10.96 14.46
CA ALA A 224 -2.89 11.65 14.08
C ALA A 224 -2.51 11.37 12.63
N LEU A 225 -2.84 10.20 12.09
CA LEU A 225 -2.65 9.91 10.65
C LEU A 225 -3.81 10.42 9.77
N THR A 226 -4.84 11.02 10.37
CA THR A 226 -6.12 11.30 9.70
C THR A 226 -6.65 10.04 9.02
N ALA A 227 -6.45 8.89 9.66
CA ALA A 227 -6.82 7.61 9.09
C ALA A 227 -8.34 7.41 9.16
N ILE A 228 -8.92 6.97 8.06
CA ILE A 228 -10.36 6.78 7.87
C ILE A 228 -10.54 5.32 7.53
N ILE A 229 -11.12 4.60 8.47
CA ILE A 229 -11.18 3.15 8.37
C ILE A 229 -12.65 2.76 8.24
N THR A 230 -13.00 2.15 7.11
CA THR A 230 -14.32 1.57 6.87
C THR A 230 -14.21 0.08 7.16
N TYR A 231 -15.10 -0.45 7.99
CA TYR A 231 -15.06 -1.86 8.40
C TYR A 231 -16.26 -2.60 7.81
N HIS A 232 -16.00 -3.73 7.18
CA HIS A 232 -16.99 -4.58 6.50
C HIS A 232 -17.01 -5.96 7.13
N ASP A 233 -18.19 -6.54 7.34
CA ASP A 233 -18.38 -7.92 7.85
C ASP A 233 -17.83 -8.17 9.26
N ARG A 234 -18.08 -7.23 10.18
CA ARG A 234 -17.54 -7.22 11.56
C ARG A 234 -17.84 -8.49 12.37
N GLU A 235 -18.85 -9.25 12.00
CA GLU A 235 -19.20 -10.56 12.56
C GLU A 235 -18.07 -11.59 12.44
N ASN A 236 -17.21 -11.45 11.43
CA ASN A 236 -16.07 -12.34 11.16
C ASN A 236 -14.80 -11.95 11.92
N ARG A 237 -14.90 -11.05 12.92
CA ARG A 237 -13.78 -10.67 13.78
C ARG A 237 -13.08 -11.88 14.39
N PRO A 238 -11.74 -11.91 14.42
CA PRO A 238 -11.02 -12.96 15.13
C PRO A 238 -11.44 -12.98 16.60
N LYS A 239 -11.98 -14.12 17.03
CA LYS A 239 -12.36 -14.37 18.43
C LYS A 239 -11.14 -14.91 19.19
N ASN A 240 -11.21 -14.94 20.52
CA ASN A 240 -10.11 -15.35 21.40
C ASN A 240 -9.35 -16.58 20.87
N GLY A 241 -8.06 -16.40 20.54
CA GLY A 241 -7.19 -17.44 19.98
C GLY A 241 -7.09 -17.49 18.44
N GLY A 242 -7.89 -16.69 17.72
CA GLY A 242 -7.82 -16.60 16.26
C GLY A 242 -6.58 -15.84 15.77
N ILE A 243 -5.98 -16.33 14.68
CA ILE A 243 -4.84 -15.67 14.02
C ILE A 243 -5.37 -14.74 12.93
N CYS A 244 -4.97 -13.46 12.98
CA CYS A 244 -5.27 -12.51 11.92
C CYS A 244 -4.15 -12.52 10.87
N VAL A 245 -4.50 -12.68 9.60
CA VAL A 245 -3.59 -12.59 8.46
C VAL A 245 -3.94 -11.34 7.65
N ALA A 246 -2.94 -10.51 7.36
CA ALA A 246 -3.10 -9.27 6.59
C ALA A 246 -2.24 -9.30 5.32
N ASN A 247 -2.72 -8.66 4.24
CA ASN A 247 -1.99 -8.45 2.98
C ASN A 247 -0.68 -7.68 3.16
N HIS A 248 -0.65 -6.76 4.13
CA HIS A 248 0.51 -5.94 4.42
C HIS A 248 0.66 -5.76 5.93
N THR A 249 1.89 -5.86 6.45
CA THR A 249 2.19 -5.63 7.87
C THR A 249 3.33 -4.62 8.03
N SER A 250 2.98 -3.34 7.95
CA SER A 250 3.78 -2.19 8.36
C SER A 250 3.47 -1.83 9.82
N PRO A 251 4.30 -1.02 10.49
CA PRO A 251 3.95 -0.48 11.81
C PRO A 251 2.63 0.31 11.82
N ILE A 252 2.23 0.88 10.67
CA ILE A 252 0.94 1.56 10.51
C ILE A 252 -0.20 0.54 10.40
N ASP A 253 0.01 -0.56 9.67
CA ASP A 253 -0.92 -1.68 9.69
C ASP A 253 -1.09 -2.15 11.13
N VAL A 254 -0.02 -2.29 11.92
CA VAL A 254 -0.15 -2.63 13.35
C VAL A 254 -0.96 -1.60 14.14
N ILE A 255 -0.80 -0.29 13.91
CA ILE A 255 -1.61 0.74 14.59
C ILE A 255 -3.09 0.67 14.17
N ILE A 256 -3.38 0.44 12.89
CA ILE A 256 -4.72 0.31 12.33
C ILE A 256 -5.37 -1.00 12.81
N LEU A 257 -4.66 -2.11 12.69
CA LEU A 257 -5.00 -3.44 13.22
C LEU A 257 -5.18 -3.40 14.73
N ALA A 258 -4.37 -2.69 15.49
CA ALA A 258 -4.52 -2.61 16.94
C ALA A 258 -5.68 -1.70 17.36
N SER A 259 -6.20 -0.87 16.44
CA SER A 259 -7.39 -0.06 16.70
C SER A 259 -8.70 -0.86 16.62
N ASP A 260 -8.77 -1.96 15.86
CA ASP A 260 -10.00 -2.77 15.72
C ASP A 260 -9.84 -4.22 15.14
N GLY A 261 -8.63 -4.76 15.08
CA GLY A 261 -8.30 -6.19 14.92
C GLY A 261 -8.30 -6.86 13.54
N CYS A 262 -7.87 -6.23 12.41
CA CYS A 262 -8.18 -6.77 11.06
C CYS A 262 -7.66 -6.06 9.79
N TYR A 263 -7.43 -6.88 8.74
CA TYR A 263 -6.99 -6.62 7.34
C TYR A 263 -7.19 -5.20 6.76
N ALA A 264 -6.19 -4.59 6.11
CA ALA A 264 -6.23 -3.20 5.63
C ALA A 264 -5.98 -3.05 4.12
N MET A 265 -6.93 -2.48 3.37
CA MET A 265 -6.76 -2.05 1.98
C MET A 265 -6.75 -0.52 1.90
N TYR A 266 -5.72 0.10 1.33
CA TYR A 266 -5.56 1.56 1.30
C TYR A 266 -6.04 2.18 -0.01
N ASP A 267 -6.64 3.38 0.06
CA ASP A 267 -6.95 4.18 -1.12
C ASP A 267 -5.79 5.16 -1.42
N PRO A 268 -5.02 4.91 -2.49
CA PRO A 268 -3.79 5.65 -2.78
C PRO A 268 -4.04 7.12 -3.15
N ARG A 269 -5.30 7.52 -3.42
CA ARG A 269 -5.66 8.90 -3.79
C ARG A 269 -5.40 9.89 -2.65
N PHE A 270 -5.42 9.46 -1.39
CA PHE A 270 -5.25 10.34 -0.23
C PHE A 270 -3.83 10.32 0.37
N GLY A 271 -3.12 9.21 0.13
CA GLY A 271 -1.77 8.96 0.60
C GLY A 271 -1.35 7.54 0.26
N ASP A 272 -0.06 7.35 -0.01
CA ASP A 272 0.53 6.03 -0.24
C ASP A 272 1.01 5.45 1.10
N ALA A 273 0.33 4.40 1.57
CA ALA A 273 0.66 3.69 2.79
C ALA A 273 1.66 2.54 2.56
N PHE A 274 2.06 2.27 1.33
CA PHE A 274 3.04 1.21 1.05
C PHE A 274 4.44 1.59 1.55
N TRP A 275 5.02 0.75 2.40
CA TRP A 275 6.39 0.96 2.87
C TRP A 275 7.39 0.07 2.14
N ASN A 276 8.22 0.68 1.29
CA ASN A 276 9.37 0.02 0.69
C ASN A 276 10.65 0.40 1.45
N SER A 277 11.08 -0.46 2.38
CA SER A 277 12.27 -0.23 3.20
C SER A 277 13.57 -0.08 2.39
N SER A 278 13.64 -0.67 1.19
CA SER A 278 14.77 -0.53 0.27
C SER A 278 14.85 0.85 -0.39
N LYS A 279 13.73 1.59 -0.48
CA LYS A 279 13.67 2.93 -1.08
C LYS A 279 13.65 4.05 -0.03
N PHE A 280 13.02 3.81 1.13
CA PHE A 280 12.81 4.83 2.14
C PHE A 280 13.07 4.29 3.56
N GLY A 281 13.92 5.00 4.31
CA GLY A 281 14.05 4.79 5.75
C GLY A 281 12.74 5.11 6.49
N MET A 282 12.55 4.49 7.67
CA MET A 282 11.31 4.58 8.46
C MET A 282 10.88 6.03 8.73
N VAL A 283 11.82 6.90 9.10
CA VAL A 283 11.53 8.31 9.41
C VAL A 283 10.99 9.05 8.17
N ASN A 284 11.60 8.83 7.00
CA ASN A 284 11.14 9.45 5.75
C ASN A 284 9.75 8.93 5.36
N TYR A 285 9.50 7.63 5.54
CA TYR A 285 8.18 7.04 5.33
C TYR A 285 7.11 7.63 6.29
N LEU A 286 7.41 7.76 7.58
CA LEU A 286 6.52 8.38 8.55
C LEU A 286 6.23 9.84 8.22
N LEU A 287 7.26 10.63 7.87
CA LEU A 287 7.08 12.02 7.45
C LEU A 287 6.23 12.11 6.17
N ARG A 288 6.42 11.18 5.23
CA ARG A 288 5.56 11.09 4.04
C ARG A 288 4.12 10.82 4.44
N MET A 289 3.87 9.92 5.39
CA MET A 289 2.52 9.63 5.83
C MET A 289 1.87 10.80 6.55
N MET A 290 2.58 11.40 7.50
CA MET A 290 2.15 12.56 8.27
C MET A 290 1.90 13.80 7.41
N SER A 291 2.55 13.91 6.25
CA SER A 291 2.34 14.99 5.28
C SER A 291 1.34 14.67 4.15
N SER A 292 0.67 13.51 4.19
CA SER A 292 -0.39 13.14 3.23
C SER A 292 -1.70 13.88 3.52
N TRP A 293 -2.74 13.74 2.70
CA TRP A 293 -4.04 14.35 3.02
C TRP A 293 -4.83 13.54 4.03
N ALA A 294 -4.87 12.22 3.86
CA ALA A 294 -5.44 11.28 4.80
C ALA A 294 -4.90 9.88 4.51
N ILE A 295 -5.14 8.93 5.41
CA ILE A 295 -4.99 7.51 5.11
C ILE A 295 -6.38 6.92 5.04
N VAL A 296 -6.90 6.66 3.86
CA VAL A 296 -8.21 6.01 3.73
C VAL A 296 -7.98 4.52 3.58
N CYS A 297 -8.63 3.74 4.42
CA CYS A 297 -8.47 2.30 4.47
C CYS A 297 -9.85 1.63 4.56
N SER A 298 -10.05 0.56 3.79
CA SER A 298 -11.17 -0.35 3.92
C SER A 298 -10.67 -1.67 4.48
N VAL A 299 -11.37 -2.14 5.50
CA VAL A 299 -11.01 -3.30 6.29
C VAL A 299 -12.12 -4.33 6.16
N TRP A 300 -11.77 -5.50 5.63
CA TRP A 300 -12.69 -6.59 5.38
C TRP A 300 -12.36 -7.76 6.29
N TYR A 301 -13.33 -8.21 7.09
CA TYR A 301 -13.17 -9.43 7.86
C TYR A 301 -13.73 -10.60 7.06
N LEU A 302 -12.82 -11.45 6.57
CA LEU A 302 -13.22 -12.66 5.86
C LEU A 302 -13.68 -13.75 6.84
N PRO A 303 -14.60 -14.64 6.41
CA PRO A 303 -14.99 -15.80 7.21
C PRO A 303 -13.77 -16.60 7.69
N PRO A 304 -13.80 -17.12 8.93
CA PRO A 304 -12.68 -17.85 9.48
C PRO A 304 -12.40 -19.12 8.66
N MET A 305 -11.13 -19.32 8.31
CA MET A 305 -10.68 -20.51 7.58
C MET A 305 -10.00 -21.48 8.53
N VAL A 306 -10.39 -22.75 8.46
CA VAL A 306 -9.76 -23.86 9.18
C VAL A 306 -9.11 -24.80 8.17
N ARG A 307 -8.03 -25.46 8.58
CA ARG A 307 -7.35 -26.44 7.74
C ARG A 307 -8.29 -27.62 7.47
N GLU A 308 -8.41 -27.99 6.21
CA GLU A 308 -9.27 -29.10 5.76
C GLU A 308 -8.60 -30.45 6.02
N GLU A 309 -9.39 -31.53 5.97
CA GLU A 309 -8.88 -32.89 6.15
C GLU A 309 -8.02 -33.28 4.94
N GLY A 310 -6.77 -33.68 5.20
CA GLY A 310 -5.79 -34.00 4.14
C GLY A 310 -5.07 -32.79 3.54
N GLU A 311 -5.40 -31.56 3.95
CA GLU A 311 -4.73 -30.34 3.50
C GLU A 311 -3.39 -30.13 4.22
N ASP A 312 -2.32 -29.92 3.46
CA ASP A 312 -1.01 -29.57 4.02
C ASP A 312 -0.93 -28.07 4.41
N ALA A 313 0.13 -27.69 5.14
CA ALA A 313 0.27 -26.31 5.62
C ALA A 313 0.45 -25.28 4.49
N VAL A 314 1.04 -25.68 3.37
CA VAL A 314 1.30 -24.82 2.20
C VAL A 314 0.00 -24.61 1.41
N GLN A 315 -0.76 -25.67 1.20
CA GLN A 315 -2.09 -25.65 0.59
C GLN A 315 -3.04 -24.75 1.40
N PHE A 316 -3.04 -24.90 2.73
CA PHE A 316 -3.82 -24.02 3.61
C PHE A 316 -3.42 -22.55 3.47
N ALA A 317 -2.11 -22.26 3.52
CA ALA A 317 -1.62 -20.89 3.38
C ALA A 317 -1.98 -20.28 2.00
N ASN A 318 -1.87 -21.07 0.93
CA ASN A 318 -2.24 -20.65 -0.42
C ASN A 318 -3.74 -20.39 -0.55
N ARG A 319 -4.60 -21.22 0.05
CA ARG A 319 -6.06 -21.00 0.05
C ARG A 319 -6.44 -19.72 0.80
N VAL A 320 -5.85 -19.50 1.98
CA VAL A 320 -6.03 -18.25 2.75
C VAL A 320 -5.56 -17.04 1.94
N LYS A 321 -4.37 -17.11 1.34
CA LYS A 321 -3.83 -16.06 0.47
C LYS A 321 -4.74 -15.77 -0.72
N SER A 322 -5.23 -16.81 -1.39
CA SER A 322 -6.10 -16.68 -2.56
C SER A 322 -7.42 -15.99 -2.21
N ALA A 323 -8.03 -16.35 -1.08
CA ALA A 323 -9.24 -15.70 -0.59
C ALA A 323 -9.02 -14.22 -0.25
N ILE A 324 -7.88 -13.90 0.38
CA ILE A 324 -7.47 -12.52 0.66
C ILE A 324 -7.25 -11.73 -0.64
N ALA A 325 -6.55 -12.32 -1.60
CA ALA A 325 -6.26 -11.69 -2.89
C ALA A 325 -7.55 -11.40 -3.65
N HIS A 326 -8.45 -12.39 -3.74
CA HIS A 326 -9.75 -12.25 -4.37
C HIS A 326 -10.59 -11.13 -3.72
N GLN A 327 -10.65 -11.08 -2.39
CA GLN A 327 -11.38 -10.01 -1.69
C GLN A 327 -10.79 -8.63 -1.95
N GLY A 328 -9.46 -8.54 -2.01
CA GLY A 328 -8.75 -7.29 -2.28
C GLY A 328 -8.73 -6.87 -3.76
N GLY A 329 -9.31 -7.67 -4.67
CA GLY A 329 -9.14 -7.49 -6.11
C GLY A 329 -7.67 -7.57 -6.56
N LEU A 330 -6.83 -8.22 -5.75
CA LEU A 330 -5.40 -8.40 -6.00
C LEU A 330 -5.20 -9.63 -6.87
N VAL A 331 -4.17 -9.59 -7.72
CA VAL A 331 -3.77 -10.76 -8.48
C VAL A 331 -3.14 -11.78 -7.53
N ASP A 332 -3.71 -12.98 -7.50
CA ASP A 332 -3.13 -14.10 -6.77
C ASP A 332 -1.90 -14.62 -7.53
N LEU A 333 -0.77 -14.72 -6.83
CA LEU A 333 0.52 -15.07 -7.41
C LEU A 333 1.03 -16.34 -6.75
N LEU A 334 1.64 -17.24 -7.51
CA LEU A 334 2.18 -18.49 -6.95
C LEU A 334 3.42 -18.27 -6.07
N TRP A 335 4.00 -17.08 -6.10
CA TRP A 335 5.24 -16.73 -5.41
C TRP A 335 5.03 -15.72 -4.27
N ASP A 336 6.00 -15.66 -3.36
CA ASP A 336 5.99 -14.76 -2.19
C ASP A 336 6.92 -13.54 -2.37
N GLY A 337 6.83 -12.58 -1.46
CA GLY A 337 7.69 -11.39 -1.47
C GLY A 337 9.17 -11.66 -1.17
N GLY A 338 9.56 -12.91 -0.87
CA GLY A 338 10.95 -13.33 -0.64
C GLY A 338 11.81 -13.26 -1.90
N LEU A 339 11.21 -13.43 -3.07
CA LEU A 339 11.86 -13.24 -4.38
C LEU A 339 12.37 -11.81 -4.62
N LYS A 340 11.89 -10.83 -3.83
CA LYS A 340 12.43 -9.46 -3.84
C LYS A 340 13.85 -9.38 -3.27
N ARG A 341 14.24 -10.35 -2.42
CA ARG A 341 15.50 -10.31 -1.66
C ARG A 341 16.44 -11.47 -1.97
N ALA A 342 15.90 -12.60 -2.41
CA ALA A 342 16.66 -13.81 -2.72
C ALA A 342 16.54 -14.16 -4.20
N LYS A 343 17.60 -14.74 -4.75
CA LYS A 343 17.55 -15.33 -6.10
C LYS A 343 16.55 -16.50 -6.10
N VAL A 344 15.90 -16.71 -7.24
CA VAL A 344 15.10 -17.91 -7.50
C VAL A 344 15.92 -19.15 -7.13
N LYS A 345 15.32 -20.11 -6.41
CA LYS A 345 15.99 -21.37 -6.05
C LYS A 345 16.50 -22.08 -7.30
N ASP A 346 17.67 -22.68 -7.20
CA ASP A 346 18.31 -23.31 -8.37
C ASP A 346 17.47 -24.48 -8.93
N THR A 347 16.71 -25.16 -8.09
CA THR A 347 15.76 -26.22 -8.53
C THR A 347 14.73 -25.73 -9.55
N PHE A 348 14.13 -24.55 -9.35
CA PHE A 348 13.16 -24.00 -10.31
C PHE A 348 13.83 -23.56 -11.62
N LYS A 349 15.09 -23.08 -11.55
CA LYS A 349 15.88 -22.77 -12.74
C LYS A 349 16.20 -24.04 -13.52
N GLU A 350 16.61 -25.09 -12.82
CA GLU A 350 16.92 -26.40 -13.41
C GLU A 350 15.69 -27.04 -14.06
N GLU A 351 14.50 -26.94 -13.45
CA GLU A 351 13.25 -27.44 -14.04
C GLU A 351 12.91 -26.71 -15.36
N GLN A 352 13.00 -25.38 -15.37
CA GLN A 352 12.83 -24.58 -16.58
C GLN A 352 13.87 -24.93 -17.64
N GLN A 353 15.16 -25.05 -17.26
CA GLN A 353 16.24 -25.45 -18.17
C GLN A 353 16.03 -26.85 -18.75
N LYS A 354 15.53 -27.81 -17.95
CA LYS A 354 15.15 -29.15 -18.43
C LYS A 354 14.02 -29.09 -19.44
N LEU A 355 13.06 -28.19 -19.25
CA LEU A 355 11.93 -28.00 -20.17
C LEU A 355 12.42 -27.46 -21.53
N TYR A 356 13.24 -26.41 -21.53
CA TYR A 356 13.89 -25.90 -22.74
C TYR A 356 14.81 -26.95 -23.40
N SER A 357 15.58 -27.70 -22.61
CA SER A 357 16.45 -28.76 -23.12
C SER A 357 15.67 -29.86 -23.83
N LYS A 358 14.52 -30.30 -23.29
CA LYS A 358 13.64 -31.29 -23.94
C LYS A 358 13.10 -30.80 -25.28
N MET A 359 12.75 -29.52 -25.38
CA MET A 359 12.27 -28.92 -26.63
C MET A 359 13.36 -28.83 -27.70
N LEU A 360 14.59 -28.52 -27.29
CA LEU A 360 15.74 -28.36 -28.19
C LEU A 360 16.32 -29.66 -28.72
N VAL A 361 16.31 -30.70 -27.88
CA VAL A 361 16.92 -32.00 -28.21
C VAL A 361 15.91 -32.96 -28.84
N GLY A 362 14.60 -32.67 -28.68
CA GLY A 362 13.51 -33.57 -29.04
C GLY A 362 13.51 -34.84 -28.18
N ASN A 363 12.38 -35.54 -28.14
CA ASN A 363 12.31 -36.86 -27.48
C ASN A 363 13.17 -37.87 -28.25
N GLN A 364 14.46 -37.98 -27.88
CA GLN A 364 15.34 -39.05 -28.37
C GLN A 364 14.86 -40.46 -27.96
N ALA A 365 13.88 -40.56 -27.04
CA ALA A 365 13.30 -41.81 -26.60
C ALA A 365 12.50 -42.57 -27.68
N ASP A 366 12.01 -41.88 -28.73
CA ASP A 366 11.29 -42.54 -29.83
C ASP A 366 12.20 -43.01 -30.98
N ARG A 367 13.47 -42.63 -30.99
CA ARG A 367 14.43 -43.00 -32.05
C ARG A 367 15.13 -44.36 -31.84
N SER A 368 14.91 -45.02 -30.69
CA SER A 368 15.53 -46.32 -30.40
C SER A 368 14.65 -47.54 -30.70
N ARG A 369 13.49 -47.33 -31.34
CA ARG A 369 12.54 -48.39 -31.72
C ARG A 369 12.16 -48.43 -33.21
N SER A 370 12.83 -47.66 -34.07
CA SER A 370 12.67 -47.76 -35.54
C SER A 370 13.79 -48.55 -36.18
#